data_AF-A0A518BU53-F1
#
_entry.id   AF-A0A518BU53-F1
#
_cell.length_a   1.000
_cell.length_b   1.000
_cell.length_c   1.000
_cell.angle_alpha   90.00
_cell.angle_beta   90.00
_cell.angle_gamma   90.00
#
_symmetry.space_group_name_H-M   'P 1'
#
loop_
_entity.id
_entity.type
_entity.pdbx_description
1 polymer ?
#
loop_
_entity_poly.entity_id
_entity_poly.type
_entity_poly.pdbx_seq_one_letter_code
_entity_poly.pdbx_strand_id
1 'polypeptide(L)'
;MSTHETNNQQRLMVYLAAAGLGAFAYGQDVSAGIIYTPVQPAVTLVQYPGSPSAFNIDFDNDGTPEGAIINSSVNMQARFFPPGRTLAGSGSYYATSFAPGAVIDATADTTGGANLMTNPNYNANFVGQGNYIGYRFEIDGNTHYGWVQVDVTDNLINAIITGYAYESTPDTGIVAGAIPEPTSLALLAAGAGALGLRRGNAA
;
A
#
# COMPACT_ATOMS: atom_id res chain seq x y z
N MET A 1 -35.28 -44.76 4.73
CA MET A 1 -35.21 -43.97 3.48
C MET A 1 -35.98 -42.68 3.78
N SER A 2 -35.42 -41.50 4.00
CA SER A 2 -34.14 -40.85 3.70
C SER A 2 -33.85 -39.83 4.82
N THR A 3 -32.65 -39.80 5.40
CA THR A 3 -32.22 -38.78 6.39
C THR A 3 -30.83 -38.21 6.06
N HIS A 4 -30.53 -38.04 4.77
CA HIS A 4 -29.24 -37.53 4.31
C HIS A 4 -29.28 -36.14 3.63
N GLU A 5 -30.38 -35.38 3.73
CA GLU A 5 -30.46 -34.07 3.05
C GLU A 5 -30.49 -32.83 3.97
N THR A 6 -30.54 -32.96 5.28
CA THR A 6 -30.66 -31.80 6.19
C THR A 6 -29.36 -31.27 6.79
N ASN A 7 -28.19 -31.89 6.54
CA ASN A 7 -26.93 -31.48 7.17
C ASN A 7 -26.17 -30.37 6.41
N ASN A 8 -26.51 -30.10 5.14
CA ASN A 8 -25.82 -29.07 4.36
C ASN A 8 -26.34 -27.64 4.62
N GLN A 9 -27.56 -27.47 5.13
CA GLN A 9 -28.12 -26.16 5.46
C GLN A 9 -27.65 -25.62 6.82
N GLN A 10 -27.26 -26.50 7.76
CA GLN A 10 -26.67 -26.07 9.04
C GLN A 10 -25.18 -25.72 8.95
N ARG A 11 -24.47 -26.21 7.93
CA ARG A 11 -23.08 -25.82 7.64
C ARG A 11 -22.95 -24.42 7.02
N LEU A 12 -24.02 -23.88 6.45
CA LEU A 12 -24.00 -22.57 5.79
C LEU A 12 -24.03 -21.40 6.79
N MET A 13 -24.49 -21.61 8.03
CA MET A 13 -24.49 -20.57 9.09
C MET A 13 -23.15 -20.44 9.83
N VAL A 14 -22.21 -21.39 9.66
CA VAL A 14 -20.88 -21.31 10.29
C VAL A 14 -19.90 -20.45 9.48
N TYR A 15 -20.17 -20.21 8.19
CA TYR A 15 -19.33 -19.35 7.35
C TYR A 15 -19.67 -17.84 7.45
N LEU A 16 -20.86 -17.48 7.93
CA LEU A 16 -21.27 -16.07 8.06
C LEU A 16 -20.74 -15.37 9.32
N ALA A 17 -20.13 -16.09 10.26
CA ALA A 17 -19.44 -15.48 11.41
C ALA A 17 -18.00 -15.01 11.10
N ALA A 18 -17.46 -15.31 9.91
CA ALA A 18 -16.11 -14.90 9.52
C ALA A 18 -16.07 -13.72 8.52
N ALA A 19 -17.22 -13.21 8.07
CA ALA A 19 -17.30 -12.06 7.17
C ALA A 19 -17.99 -10.83 7.80
N GLY A 20 -18.25 -10.87 9.10
CA GLY A 20 -18.90 -9.80 9.85
C GLY A 20 -18.21 -9.52 11.18
N LEU A 21 -16.88 -9.38 11.18
CA LEU A 21 -16.17 -8.91 12.36
C LEU A 21 -16.14 -7.38 12.35
N GLY A 22 -17.18 -6.79 12.93
CA GLY A 22 -17.08 -5.54 13.69
C GLY A 22 -16.29 -5.73 15.00
N ALA A 23 -15.22 -6.52 14.97
CA ALA A 23 -14.15 -6.54 15.96
C ALA A 23 -12.94 -6.02 15.17
N PHE A 24 -12.62 -4.74 15.22
CA PHE A 24 -11.98 -4.11 16.38
C PHE A 24 -12.51 -2.69 16.63
N ALA A 25 -13.54 -2.55 17.45
CA ALA A 25 -13.68 -1.36 18.27
C ALA A 25 -12.97 -1.66 19.59
N TYR A 26 -11.89 -0.93 19.85
CA TYR A 26 -11.06 -0.92 21.05
C TYR A 26 -10.02 -2.05 21.22
N GLY A 27 -8.76 -1.64 21.16
CA GLY A 27 -7.59 -2.44 21.48
C GLY A 27 -6.93 -3.12 20.28
N GLN A 28 -6.48 -2.35 19.28
CA GLN A 28 -5.33 -2.83 18.53
C GLN A 28 -4.16 -2.82 19.50
N ASP A 29 -3.69 -4.00 19.89
CA ASP A 29 -2.29 -4.12 20.30
C ASP A 29 -1.47 -3.49 19.17
N VAL A 30 -0.73 -2.42 19.48
CA VAL A 30 0.21 -1.75 18.56
C VAL A 30 1.34 -2.74 18.29
N SER A 31 1.04 -3.77 17.51
CA SER A 31 2.04 -4.53 16.80
C SER A 31 2.37 -3.68 15.58
N ALA A 32 3.41 -2.85 15.74
CA ALA A 32 4.29 -2.40 14.67
C ALA A 32 4.17 -3.29 13.40
N GLY A 33 3.82 -2.68 12.27
CA GLY A 33 3.63 -3.38 11.01
C GLY A 33 3.09 -2.49 9.88
N ILE A 34 2.93 -3.09 8.69
CA ILE A 34 2.51 -2.38 7.49
C ILE A 34 1.02 -2.04 7.54
N ILE A 35 0.69 -0.77 7.36
CA ILE A 35 -0.68 -0.27 7.21
C ILE A 35 -0.92 0.00 5.72
N TYR A 36 -1.87 -0.72 5.14
CA TYR A 36 -2.22 -0.63 3.72
C TYR A 36 -3.61 -0.03 3.54
N THR A 37 -3.69 0.96 2.64
CA THR A 37 -4.93 1.63 2.24
C THR A 37 -5.23 1.31 0.78
N PRO A 38 -6.26 0.48 0.50
CA PRO A 38 -6.64 0.18 -0.88
C PRO A 38 -7.40 1.36 -1.51
N VAL A 39 -7.13 1.63 -2.79
CA VAL A 39 -7.90 2.60 -3.57
C VAL A 39 -8.88 1.83 -4.46
N GLN A 40 -10.14 1.72 -4.02
CA GLN A 40 -11.18 0.95 -4.70
C GLN A 40 -12.48 1.77 -4.87
N PRO A 41 -12.96 1.99 -6.12
CA PRO A 41 -12.29 1.62 -7.37
C PRO A 41 -10.96 2.38 -7.54
N ALA A 42 -10.05 1.81 -8.36
CA ALA A 42 -8.80 2.49 -8.69
C ALA A 42 -9.08 3.89 -9.25
N VAL A 43 -8.25 4.86 -8.89
CA VAL A 43 -8.39 6.24 -9.35
C VAL A 43 -7.54 6.44 -10.59
N THR A 44 -8.17 6.80 -11.70
CA THR A 44 -7.48 7.19 -12.93
C THR A 44 -7.38 8.70 -13.00
N LEU A 45 -6.16 9.24 -12.88
CA LEU A 45 -5.85 10.64 -13.08
C LEU A 45 -5.72 10.94 -14.57
N VAL A 46 -6.56 11.83 -15.09
CA VAL A 46 -6.59 12.17 -16.52
C VAL A 46 -6.50 13.67 -16.75
N GLN A 47 -6.00 14.04 -17.93
CA GLN A 47 -5.82 15.43 -18.37
C GLN A 47 -7.09 15.99 -19.05
N TYR A 48 -8.28 15.79 -18.49
CA TYR A 48 -9.53 16.30 -19.07
C TYR A 48 -10.37 17.08 -18.04
N PRO A 49 -11.03 18.19 -18.45
CA PRO A 49 -11.93 18.93 -17.58
C PRO A 49 -13.03 18.03 -17.00
N GLY A 50 -13.29 18.17 -15.70
CA GLY A 50 -14.33 17.41 -15.01
C GLY A 50 -13.93 16.00 -14.57
N SER A 51 -12.68 15.60 -14.79
CA SER A 51 -12.12 14.34 -14.29
C SER A 51 -11.07 14.59 -13.21
N PRO A 52 -10.81 13.62 -12.30
CA PRO A 52 -9.79 13.80 -11.28
C PRO A 52 -8.41 13.98 -11.92
N SER A 53 -7.74 15.06 -11.57
CA SER A 53 -6.37 15.39 -12.00
C SER A 53 -5.37 15.30 -10.85
N ALA A 54 -5.82 15.00 -9.64
CA ALA A 54 -4.99 14.83 -8.46
C ALA A 54 -5.55 13.75 -7.54
N PHE A 55 -4.64 13.10 -6.81
CA PHE A 55 -4.95 12.17 -5.72
C PHE A 55 -4.08 12.54 -4.52
N ASN A 56 -4.71 12.88 -3.41
CA ASN A 56 -4.01 13.14 -2.15
C ASN A 56 -3.70 11.81 -1.46
N ILE A 57 -2.52 11.74 -0.88
CA ILE A 57 -2.03 10.59 -0.13
C ILE A 57 -1.96 11.03 1.32
N ASP A 58 -2.81 10.41 2.14
CA ASP A 58 -2.90 10.58 3.58
C ASP A 58 -2.66 9.18 4.18
N PHE A 59 -1.43 8.95 4.64
CA PHE A 59 -0.93 7.65 5.06
C PHE A 59 -1.55 7.21 6.38
N ASP A 60 -1.60 8.10 7.37
CA ASP A 60 -2.07 7.82 8.72
C ASP A 60 -3.54 8.24 8.95
N ASN A 61 -4.17 8.86 7.95
CA ASN A 61 -5.58 9.27 7.96
C ASN A 61 -5.87 10.30 9.08
N ASP A 62 -4.94 11.23 9.30
CA ASP A 62 -5.08 12.33 10.26
C ASP A 62 -5.86 13.54 9.69
N GLY A 63 -6.15 13.52 8.37
CA GLY A 63 -6.84 14.58 7.65
C GLY A 63 -5.92 15.62 6.99
N THR A 64 -4.61 15.47 7.15
CA THR A 64 -3.54 16.27 6.54
C THR A 64 -2.71 15.38 5.62
N PRO A 65 -2.88 15.45 4.29
CA PRO A 65 -2.11 14.59 3.39
C PRO A 65 -0.59 14.82 3.49
N GLU A 66 0.20 13.74 3.46
CA GLU A 66 1.67 13.78 3.34
C GLU A 66 2.13 14.07 1.91
N GLY A 67 1.27 13.84 0.93
CA GLY A 67 1.63 13.99 -0.47
C GLY A 67 0.47 13.97 -1.44
N ALA A 68 0.80 14.08 -2.72
CA ALA A 68 -0.16 13.92 -3.79
C ALA A 68 0.49 13.45 -5.08
N ILE A 69 -0.26 12.69 -5.87
CA ILE A 69 0.04 12.47 -7.29
C ILE A 69 -0.83 13.42 -8.10
N ILE A 70 -0.21 14.22 -8.96
CA ILE A 70 -0.91 15.26 -9.72
C ILE A 70 -0.59 15.09 -11.20
N ASN A 71 -1.64 14.93 -11.99
CA ASN A 71 -1.61 15.02 -13.43
C ASN A 71 -1.90 16.47 -13.84
N SER A 72 -0.85 17.21 -14.19
CA SER A 72 -0.98 18.59 -14.70
C SER A 72 -1.07 18.60 -16.22
N SER A 73 -1.40 19.75 -16.81
CA SER A 73 -1.44 19.89 -18.27
C SER A 73 -0.10 19.72 -18.99
N VAL A 74 1.02 19.62 -18.26
CA VAL A 74 2.38 19.59 -18.82
C VAL A 74 3.25 18.43 -18.31
N ASN A 75 2.96 17.90 -17.12
CA ASN A 75 3.66 16.77 -16.52
C ASN A 75 2.82 16.09 -15.43
N MET A 76 3.20 14.87 -15.07
CA MET A 76 2.76 14.26 -13.82
C MET A 76 3.82 14.48 -12.73
N GLN A 77 3.34 14.73 -11.52
CA GLN A 77 4.17 15.13 -10.39
C GLN A 77 3.86 14.25 -9.19
N ALA A 78 4.90 13.72 -8.55
CA ALA A 78 4.82 13.28 -7.16
C ALA A 78 5.16 14.48 -6.29
N ARG A 79 4.22 14.89 -5.44
CA ARG A 79 4.43 15.95 -4.45
C ARG A 79 4.47 15.34 -3.06
N PHE A 80 5.20 16.03 -2.20
CA PHE A 80 5.17 15.86 -0.76
C PHE A 80 4.74 17.17 -0.12
N PHE A 81 4.13 17.04 1.05
CA PHE A 81 3.77 18.14 1.92
C PHE A 81 4.61 18.04 3.21
N PRO A 82 5.19 19.14 3.71
CA PRO A 82 5.97 19.13 4.96
C PRO A 82 5.12 18.65 6.14
N PRO A 83 5.67 17.90 7.11
CA PRO A 83 7.09 17.56 7.30
C PRO A 83 7.57 16.29 6.56
N GLY A 84 7.09 16.03 5.35
CA GLY A 84 7.55 14.91 4.52
C GLY A 84 8.53 15.24 3.40
N ARG A 85 9.03 14.19 2.75
CA ARG A 85 9.76 14.19 1.48
C ARG A 85 9.33 13.00 0.64
N THR A 86 9.08 13.23 -0.65
CA THR A 86 9.07 12.14 -1.62
C THR A 86 10.50 11.65 -1.78
N LEU A 87 10.70 10.33 -1.84
CA LEU A 87 11.99 9.74 -2.21
C LEU A 87 12.17 9.93 -3.72
N ALA A 88 12.65 11.14 -4.01
CA ALA A 88 12.74 11.74 -5.33
C ALA A 88 14.20 11.83 -5.75
N GLY A 89 14.48 11.55 -7.01
CA GLY A 89 15.75 11.97 -7.59
C GLY A 89 15.68 13.29 -8.32
N SER A 90 16.63 14.16 -7.96
CA SER A 90 16.85 15.53 -8.43
C SER A 90 15.59 16.35 -8.78
N GLY A 91 15.13 17.22 -7.87
CA GLY A 91 14.07 18.21 -8.11
C GLY A 91 12.73 17.84 -7.46
N SER A 92 11.92 18.86 -7.12
CA SER A 92 10.74 18.72 -6.23
C SER A 92 9.53 17.95 -6.79
N TYR A 93 9.61 17.38 -8.00
CA TYR A 93 8.47 16.76 -8.70
C TYR A 93 8.76 15.37 -9.30
N TYR A 94 10.02 14.95 -9.24
CA TYR A 94 10.47 13.69 -9.83
C TYR A 94 10.40 12.59 -8.78
N ALA A 95 10.16 11.35 -9.19
CA ALA A 95 10.11 10.22 -8.28
C ALA A 95 11.13 9.16 -8.70
N THR A 96 11.79 8.53 -7.73
CA THR A 96 12.46 7.26 -8.00
C THR A 96 11.39 6.19 -8.19
N SER A 97 11.56 5.36 -9.23
CA SER A 97 10.72 4.20 -9.49
C SER A 97 11.26 2.99 -8.74
N PHE A 98 10.47 2.45 -7.82
CA PHE A 98 10.79 1.24 -7.09
C PHE A 98 10.03 0.06 -7.70
N ALA A 99 10.77 -1.00 -8.06
CA ALA A 99 10.18 -2.27 -8.47
C ALA A 99 9.47 -2.95 -7.28
N PRO A 100 8.45 -3.80 -7.53
CA PRO A 100 7.89 -4.66 -6.50
C PRO A 100 8.98 -5.41 -5.72
N GLY A 101 8.92 -5.41 -4.39
CA GLY A 101 9.91 -6.06 -3.54
C GLY A 101 11.17 -5.25 -3.22
N ALA A 102 11.35 -4.05 -3.80
CA ALA A 102 12.46 -3.18 -3.44
C ALA A 102 12.28 -2.61 -2.02
N VAL A 103 13.37 -2.48 -1.27
CA VAL A 103 13.35 -1.87 0.07
C VAL A 103 13.38 -0.34 -0.06
N ILE A 104 12.46 0.31 0.65
CA ILE A 104 12.32 1.76 0.75
C ILE A 104 12.66 2.16 2.19
N ASP A 105 13.85 2.70 2.40
CA ASP A 105 14.37 3.10 3.71
C ASP A 105 15.27 4.35 3.62
N ALA A 106 16.01 4.65 4.70
CA ALA A 106 16.92 5.80 4.77
C ALA A 106 18.05 5.78 3.72
N THR A 107 18.37 4.60 3.19
CA THR A 107 19.45 4.36 2.23
C THR A 107 18.96 4.22 0.80
N ALA A 108 17.63 4.15 0.59
CA ALA A 108 17.02 3.99 -0.73
C ALA A 108 17.59 5.02 -1.71
N ASP A 109 18.15 4.52 -2.81
CA ASP A 109 18.85 5.34 -3.78
C ASP A 109 17.90 6.36 -4.41
N THR A 110 18.17 7.64 -4.14
CA THR A 110 17.43 8.77 -4.72
C THR A 110 18.12 9.26 -5.99
N THR A 111 19.19 8.64 -6.46
CA THR A 111 19.93 9.08 -7.64
C THR A 111 19.26 8.53 -8.90
N GLY A 112 18.69 9.41 -9.74
CA GLY A 112 18.08 8.99 -11.03
C GLY A 112 16.57 9.18 -11.16
N GLY A 113 15.95 10.00 -10.31
CA GLY A 113 14.52 10.31 -10.34
C GLY A 113 14.03 10.75 -11.72
N ALA A 114 12.86 10.25 -12.09
CA ALA A 114 12.28 10.45 -13.41
C ALA A 114 10.91 11.12 -13.31
N ASN A 115 10.49 11.70 -14.42
CA ASN A 115 9.12 12.19 -14.54
C ASN A 115 8.20 10.96 -14.54
N LEU A 116 7.09 11.05 -13.82
CA LEU A 116 6.09 9.98 -13.82
C LEU A 116 5.49 9.80 -15.22
N MET A 117 5.31 10.89 -15.97
CA MET A 117 5.06 10.80 -17.40
C MET A 117 6.36 10.56 -18.14
N THR A 118 6.36 9.57 -19.01
CA THR A 118 7.49 9.34 -19.90
C THR A 118 7.38 10.38 -21.00
N ASN A 119 8.22 11.39 -20.98
CA ASN A 119 8.50 12.11 -22.22
C ASN A 119 9.27 11.11 -23.09
N PRO A 120 9.03 10.98 -24.40
CA PRO A 120 9.91 10.19 -25.26
C PRO A 120 11.40 10.60 -25.17
N ASN A 121 11.71 11.76 -24.58
CA ASN A 121 13.06 12.23 -24.26
C ASN A 121 13.51 12.00 -22.78
N TYR A 122 12.66 11.47 -21.89
CA TYR A 122 12.97 11.20 -20.48
C TYR A 122 12.61 9.75 -20.12
N ASN A 123 13.58 9.01 -19.55
CA ASN A 123 13.50 7.58 -19.21
C ASN A 123 12.12 7.11 -18.72
N ALA A 124 11.54 6.17 -19.46
CA ALA A 124 10.20 5.65 -19.24
C ALA A 124 10.13 4.68 -18.04
N ASN A 125 10.14 5.21 -16.82
CA ASN A 125 10.34 4.39 -15.61
C ASN A 125 9.05 3.89 -14.94
N PHE A 126 7.86 4.27 -15.42
CA PHE A 126 6.56 3.92 -14.81
C PHE A 126 5.51 3.34 -15.78
N VAL A 127 5.80 3.30 -17.09
CA VAL A 127 4.82 2.82 -18.10
C VAL A 127 4.77 1.30 -18.13
N GLY A 128 3.57 0.74 -17.97
CA GLY A 128 3.29 -0.69 -18.10
C GLY A 128 3.99 -1.57 -17.07
N GLN A 129 4.49 -0.99 -15.98
CA GLN A 129 5.26 -1.70 -14.95
C GLN A 129 4.55 -1.78 -13.60
N GLY A 130 3.55 -0.92 -13.32
CA GLY A 130 2.86 -0.91 -12.02
C GLY A 130 3.83 -0.68 -10.84
N ASN A 131 4.71 0.31 -10.99
CA ASN A 131 5.81 0.58 -10.06
C ASN A 131 5.36 1.41 -8.86
N TYR A 132 6.27 1.52 -7.89
CA TYR A 132 6.03 2.19 -6.62
C TYR A 132 6.82 3.50 -6.53
N ILE A 133 6.18 4.50 -5.94
CA ILE A 133 6.82 5.75 -5.53
C ILE A 133 7.05 5.67 -4.03
N GLY A 134 8.29 5.89 -3.59
CA GLY A 134 8.64 5.91 -2.16
C GLY A 134 8.39 7.28 -1.51
N TYR A 135 7.93 7.25 -0.26
CA TYR A 135 7.74 8.41 0.60
C TYR A 135 8.49 8.23 1.92
N ARG A 136 9.02 9.33 2.44
CA ARG A 136 9.53 9.46 3.80
C ARG A 136 8.84 10.63 4.47
N PHE A 137 8.17 10.40 5.58
CA PHE A 137 7.38 11.44 6.26
C PHE A 137 7.49 11.28 7.77
N GLU A 138 6.96 12.23 8.53
CA GLU A 138 7.00 12.20 9.98
C GLU A 138 5.57 12.06 10.55
N ILE A 139 5.38 11.10 11.47
CA ILE A 139 4.19 10.97 12.31
C ILE A 139 4.68 11.20 13.75
N ASP A 140 4.07 12.16 14.46
CA ASP A 140 4.46 12.52 15.83
C ASP A 140 5.97 12.78 16.02
N GLY A 141 6.63 13.32 14.98
CA GLY A 141 8.07 13.62 14.97
C GLY A 141 9.00 12.42 14.72
N ASN A 142 8.45 11.24 14.44
CA ASN A 142 9.21 10.04 14.08
C ASN A 142 9.16 9.80 12.57
N THR A 143 10.26 9.35 11.98
CA THR A 143 10.29 9.08 10.53
C THR A 143 9.61 7.76 10.18
N HIS A 144 8.78 7.78 9.14
CA HIS A 144 8.11 6.63 8.56
C HIS A 144 8.38 6.55 7.05
N TYR A 145 8.30 5.33 6.51
CA TYR A 145 8.48 5.05 5.10
C TYR A 145 7.21 4.44 4.51
N GLY A 146 6.85 4.91 3.32
CA GLY A 146 5.66 4.47 2.61
C GLY A 146 5.88 4.30 1.12
N TRP A 147 4.93 3.62 0.48
CA TRP A 147 4.87 3.48 -0.96
C TRP A 147 3.48 3.82 -1.49
N VAL A 148 3.44 4.32 -2.72
CA VAL A 148 2.21 4.50 -3.50
C VAL A 148 2.36 3.74 -4.81
N GLN A 149 1.39 2.89 -5.14
CA GLN A 149 1.39 2.16 -6.41
C GLN A 149 0.81 3.03 -7.52
N VAL A 150 1.60 3.24 -8.57
CA VAL A 150 1.20 4.05 -9.72
C VAL A 150 1.53 3.29 -11.01
N ASP A 151 0.52 3.14 -11.86
CA ASP A 151 0.68 2.65 -13.22
C ASP A 151 0.39 3.78 -14.22
N VAL A 152 1.29 4.01 -15.16
CA VAL A 152 1.11 5.01 -16.21
C VAL A 152 0.74 4.30 -17.49
N THR A 153 -0.42 4.64 -18.05
CA THR A 153 -0.93 3.96 -19.24
C THR A 153 -0.05 4.22 -20.45
N ASP A 154 -0.03 3.27 -21.40
CA ASP A 154 0.83 3.30 -22.61
C ASP A 154 0.70 4.56 -23.49
N ASN A 155 -0.42 5.29 -23.37
CA ASN A 155 -0.60 6.58 -24.06
C ASN A 155 0.13 7.75 -23.40
N LEU A 156 0.78 7.53 -22.26
CA LEU A 156 1.63 8.46 -21.50
C LEU A 156 0.88 9.65 -20.88
N ILE A 157 -0.45 9.58 -20.81
CA ILE A 157 -1.31 10.72 -20.40
C ILE A 157 -2.05 10.44 -19.09
N ASN A 158 -2.32 9.18 -18.76
CA ASN A 158 -3.10 8.82 -17.59
C ASN A 158 -2.28 8.04 -16.58
N ALA A 159 -2.66 8.17 -15.32
CA ALA A 159 -2.10 7.36 -14.24
C ALA A 159 -3.19 6.73 -13.41
N ILE A 160 -2.94 5.48 -13.02
CA ILE A 160 -3.86 4.65 -12.27
C ILE A 160 -3.24 4.42 -10.91
N ILE A 161 -3.99 4.77 -9.88
CA ILE A 161 -3.60 4.60 -8.49
C ILE A 161 -4.50 3.53 -7.88
N THR A 162 -3.86 2.49 -7.35
CA THR A 162 -4.52 1.27 -6.85
C THR A 162 -4.40 1.11 -5.34
N GLY A 163 -3.45 1.78 -4.70
CA GLY A 163 -3.25 1.70 -3.26
C GLY A 163 -1.95 2.33 -2.79
N TYR A 164 -1.83 2.48 -1.48
CA TYR A 164 -0.63 2.95 -0.82
C TYR A 164 -0.51 2.29 0.56
N ALA A 165 0.72 2.22 1.10
CA ALA A 165 0.97 1.68 2.43
C ALA A 165 2.13 2.38 3.11
N TYR A 166 2.23 2.26 4.42
CA TYR A 166 3.38 2.68 5.19
C TYR A 166 3.72 1.71 6.33
N GLU A 167 4.98 1.75 6.77
CA GLU A 167 5.43 1.02 7.96
C GLU A 167 5.16 1.87 9.21
N SER A 168 4.29 1.37 10.08
CA SER A 168 3.90 2.07 11.31
C SER A 168 4.98 2.03 12.39
N THR A 169 6.00 1.19 12.25
CA THR A 169 7.19 1.20 13.10
C THR A 169 8.10 2.36 12.71
N PRO A 170 8.42 3.28 13.64
CA PRO A 170 9.39 4.34 13.39
C PRO A 170 10.73 3.83 12.83
N ASP A 171 11.34 4.64 11.98
CA ASP A 171 12.66 4.45 11.39
C ASP A 171 12.88 3.10 10.69
N THR A 172 11.79 2.40 10.36
CA THR A 172 11.81 1.07 9.75
C THR A 172 11.40 1.16 8.28
N GLY A 173 12.26 0.64 7.41
CA GLY A 173 12.00 0.61 5.97
C GLY A 173 10.81 -0.28 5.60
N ILE A 174 10.17 0.04 4.48
CA ILE A 174 9.05 -0.74 3.93
C ILE A 174 9.47 -1.40 2.62
N VAL A 175 8.99 -2.62 2.38
CA VAL A 175 9.14 -3.27 1.07
C VAL A 175 8.04 -2.78 0.12
N ALA A 176 8.42 -2.34 -1.07
CA ALA A 176 7.49 -1.87 -2.10
C ALA A 176 6.47 -2.94 -2.46
N GLY A 177 5.17 -2.60 -2.33
CA GLY A 177 4.06 -3.51 -2.58
C GLY A 177 3.74 -4.48 -1.44
N ALA A 178 4.47 -4.43 -0.33
CA ALA A 178 4.15 -5.24 0.83
C ALA A 178 2.84 -4.74 1.47
N ILE A 179 1.94 -5.69 1.75
CA ILE A 179 0.67 -5.49 2.45
C ILE A 179 0.71 -6.30 3.75
N PRO A 180 -0.06 -5.92 4.79
CA PRO A 180 -0.11 -6.70 6.02
C PRO A 180 -0.44 -8.17 5.72
N GLU A 181 0.33 -9.08 6.32
CA GLU A 181 0.06 -10.50 6.13
C GLU A 181 -1.36 -10.82 6.61
N PRO A 182 -2.14 -11.59 5.81
CA PRO A 182 -3.44 -12.04 6.26
C PRO A 182 -3.30 -12.71 7.64
N THR A 183 -4.12 -12.28 8.60
CA THR A 183 -4.16 -12.84 9.96
C THR A 183 -4.36 -14.37 9.98
N SER A 184 -4.77 -14.97 8.85
CA SER A 184 -4.84 -16.41 8.62
C SER A 184 -3.48 -17.11 8.63
N LEU A 185 -2.38 -16.50 8.18
CA LEU A 185 -1.03 -17.08 8.28
C LEU A 185 -0.54 -17.09 9.72
N ALA A 186 -0.77 -16.00 10.46
CA ALA A 186 -0.48 -15.93 11.90
C ALA A 186 -1.32 -16.97 12.67
N LEU A 187 -2.61 -17.12 12.35
CA LEU A 187 -3.48 -18.13 12.97
C LEU A 187 -3.07 -19.56 12.60
N LEU A 188 -2.60 -19.80 11.37
CA LEU A 188 -2.10 -21.10 10.94
C LEU A 188 -0.80 -21.47 11.68
N ALA A 189 0.14 -20.53 11.81
CA ALA A 189 1.37 -20.73 12.57
C ALA A 189 1.08 -21.00 14.06
N ALA A 190 0.16 -20.24 14.66
CA ALA A 190 -0.29 -20.46 16.03
C ALA A 190 -0.99 -21.83 16.20
N GLY A 191 -1.82 -22.24 15.24
CA GLY A 191 -2.48 -23.54 15.23
C GLY A 191 -1.49 -24.71 15.12
N ALA A 192 -0.45 -24.58 14.29
CA ALA A 192 0.61 -25.57 14.17
C ALA A 192 1.44 -25.71 15.46
N GLY A 193 1.72 -24.59 16.15
CA GLY A 193 2.39 -24.59 17.46
C GLY A 193 1.58 -25.29 18.55
N ALA A 194 0.27 -25.03 18.62
CA ALA A 194 -0.64 -25.67 19.57
C ALA A 194 -0.76 -27.20 19.35
N LEU A 195 -0.72 -27.64 18.09
CA LEU A 195 -0.72 -29.07 17.73
C LEU A 195 0.62 -29.75 18.05
N GLY A 196 1.75 -29.04 17.91
CA GLY A 196 3.07 -29.53 18.31
C GLY A 196 3.22 -29.75 19.82
N LEU A 197 2.68 -28.83 20.62
CA LEU A 197 2.73 -28.91 22.09
C LEU A 197 1.86 -30.05 22.67
N ARG A 198 0.86 -30.54 21.93
CA ARG A 198 -0.04 -31.62 22.39
C ARG A 198 0.57 -33.02 22.28
N ARG A 199 1.71 -33.20 21.60
CA ARG A 199 2.34 -34.53 21.42
C ARG A 199 3.42 -34.87 22.47
N GLY A 200 3.58 -34.02 23.50
CA GLY A 200 4.61 -34.19 24.55
C GLY A 200 4.20 -34.98 25.80
N ASN A 201 2.94 -35.37 25.97
CA ASN A 201 2.47 -36.11 27.15
C ASN A 201 1.72 -37.38 26.76
N ALA A 202 2.47 -38.42 26.40
CA ALA A 202 2.03 -39.82 26.44
C ALA A 202 3.25 -40.66 26.83
N ALA A 203 3.41 -40.86 28.13
CA ALA A 203 4.23 -41.90 28.74
C ALA A 203 3.37 -43.14 28.96
#